data_AF-A0A7V2P2R9-F1
#
_entry.id   AF-A0A7V2P2R9-F1
#
_cell.length_a   1.000
_cell.length_b   1.000
_cell.length_c   1.000
_cell.angle_alpha   90.00
_cell.angle_beta   90.00
_cell.angle_gamma   90.00
#
_symmetry.space_group_name_H-M   'P 1'
#
loop_
_entity.id
_entity.type
_entity.pdbx_description
1 polymer ?
#
loop_
_entity_poly.entity_id
_entity_poly.type
_entity_poly.pdbx_seq_one_letter_code
_entity_poly.pdbx_strand_id
1 'polypeptide(L)' 'MADLDGEIERIEQGDAWDEGDEVVQVEVKKPLDKVIPVRLSAEKWEELRKEARELGIGPTTLARMWILERLRHRTKAGV' A
#
# COMPACT_ATOMS: atom_id res chain seq x y z
N MET A 1 6.47 -34.78 -5.38
CA MET A 1 5.06 -34.35 -5.49
C MET A 1 4.31 -34.72 -4.22
N ALA A 2 4.30 -35.99 -3.80
CA ALA A 2 3.67 -36.41 -2.54
C ALA A 2 4.12 -35.66 -1.27
N ASP A 3 5.39 -35.21 -1.19
CA ASP A 3 5.88 -34.41 -0.05
C ASP A 3 5.27 -33.01 0.02
N LEU A 4 4.97 -32.40 -1.13
CA LEU A 4 4.43 -31.05 -1.17
C LEU A 4 2.94 -31.04 -0.80
N ASP A 5 2.22 -32.07 -1.25
CA ASP A 5 0.79 -32.22 -0.96
C ASP A 5 0.54 -32.44 0.55
N GLY A 6 1.41 -33.20 1.22
CA GLY A 6 1.35 -33.39 2.67
C GLY A 6 1.68 -32.12 3.47
N GLU A 7 2.64 -31.32 3.00
CA GLU A 7 2.99 -30.03 3.61
C GLU A 7 1.81 -29.04 3.54
N ILE A 8 1.13 -28.98 2.40
CA ILE A 8 -0.05 -28.13 2.20
C ILE A 8 -1.19 -28.54 3.15
N GLU A 9 -1.46 -29.84 3.27
CA GLU A 9 -2.53 -30.36 4.13
C GLU A 9 -2.28 -30.03 5.61
N ARG A 10 -1.03 -30.11 6.10
CA ARG A 10 -0.69 -29.67 7.47
C ARG A 10 -1.00 -28.19 7.70
N ILE A 11 -0.58 -27.34 6.76
CA ILE A 11 -0.80 -25.89 6.84
C ILE A 11 -2.29 -25.56 6.84
N GLU A 12 -3.09 -26.22 5.99
CA GLU A 12 -4.55 -26.02 5.94
C GLU A 12 -5.27 -26.46 7.22
N GLN A 13 -4.74 -27.47 7.92
CA GLN A 13 -5.25 -27.94 9.21
C GLN A 13 -4.82 -27.05 10.40
N GLY A 14 -4.04 -26.01 10.15
CA GLY A 14 -3.61 -25.04 11.15
C GLY A 14 -2.35 -25.45 11.92
N ASP A 15 -1.68 -26.53 11.50
CA ASP A 15 -0.40 -27.01 12.06
C ASP A 15 0.77 -26.44 11.24
N ALA A 16 0.77 -25.10 11.13
CA ALA A 16 1.67 -24.36 10.24
C ALA A 16 2.90 -23.78 10.96
N TRP A 17 2.93 -23.84 12.30
CA TRP A 17 3.93 -23.16 13.12
C TRP A 17 4.46 -24.09 14.21
N ASP A 18 5.77 -24.24 14.29
CA ASP A 18 6.44 -24.99 15.34
C ASP A 18 6.76 -24.07 16.54
N GLU A 19 6.79 -24.62 17.75
CA GLU A 19 7.17 -23.86 18.96
C GLU A 19 8.59 -23.26 18.89
N GLY A 20 9.45 -23.81 18.02
CA GLY A 20 10.81 -23.34 17.78
C GLY A 20 10.93 -22.25 16.71
N ASP A 21 9.84 -21.87 16.04
CA ASP A 21 9.87 -20.89 14.96
C ASP A 21 10.25 -19.49 15.48
N GLU A 22 11.12 -18.81 14.71
CA GLU A 22 11.55 -17.46 15.03
C GLU A 22 10.42 -16.45 14.79
N VAL A 23 10.00 -15.74 15.84
CA VAL A 23 9.03 -14.65 15.73
C VAL A 23 9.68 -13.42 15.11
N VAL A 24 9.39 -13.17 13.83
CA VAL A 24 9.84 -11.97 13.12
C VAL A 24 8.85 -10.83 13.35
N GLN A 25 9.31 -9.74 13.98
CA GLN A 25 8.51 -8.52 14.07
C GLN A 25 8.59 -7.72 12.78
N VAL A 26 7.46 -7.59 12.09
CA VAL A 26 7.31 -6.76 10.89
C VAL A 26 6.58 -5.46 11.23
N GLU A 27 7.22 -4.32 10.94
CA GLU A 27 6.61 -3.00 11.09
C GLU A 27 5.65 -2.73 9.93
N VAL A 28 4.36 -2.92 10.18
CA VAL A 28 3.31 -2.58 9.22
C VAL A 28 2.85 -1.13 9.41
N LYS A 29 2.69 -0.40 8.31
CA LYS A 29 2.11 0.95 8.36
C LYS A 29 0.67 0.87 8.85
N LYS A 30 0.31 1.73 9.79
CA LYS A 30 -1.10 1.87 10.22
C LYS A 30 -1.97 2.12 8.98
N PRO A 31 -3.08 1.37 8.83
CA PRO A 31 -4.01 1.60 7.74
C PRO A 31 -4.55 3.04 7.80
N LEU A 32 -4.75 3.65 6.63
CA LEU A 32 -5.31 5.00 6.56
C LEU A 32 -6.80 4.96 6.93
N ASP A 33 -7.22 5.79 7.88
CA ASP A 33 -8.57 5.72 8.45
C ASP A 33 -9.68 6.29 7.55
N LYS A 34 -9.33 7.07 6.52
CA LYS A 34 -10.28 7.86 5.72
C LYS A 34 -10.01 7.69 4.23
N VAL A 35 -11.10 7.58 3.47
CA VAL A 35 -11.10 7.48 2.00
C VAL A 35 -11.75 8.74 1.42
N ILE A 36 -11.14 9.30 0.37
CA ILE A 36 -11.69 10.43 -0.38
C ILE A 36 -12.02 9.93 -1.80
N PRO A 37 -13.30 9.73 -2.15
CA PRO A 37 -13.68 9.41 -3.52
C PRO A 37 -13.57 10.66 -4.40
N VAL A 38 -12.77 10.59 -5.47
CA VAL A 38 -12.55 11.69 -6.42
C VAL A 38 -12.91 11.21 -7.82
N ARG A 39 -13.74 11.98 -8.54
CA ARG A 39 -14.00 11.75 -9.96
C ARG A 39 -13.05 12.60 -10.79
N LEU A 40 -12.33 11.96 -11.70
CA LEU A 40 -11.46 12.61 -12.68
C LEU A 40 -11.98 12.31 -14.08
N SER A 41 -11.71 13.21 -15.02
CA SER A 41 -11.87 12.86 -16.44
C SER A 41 -10.85 11.77 -16.81
N ALA A 42 -11.15 11.00 -17.86
CA ALA A 42 -10.24 9.97 -18.35
C ALA A 42 -8.86 10.55 -18.73
N GLU A 43 -8.84 11.73 -19.34
CA GLU A 43 -7.62 12.46 -19.70
C GLU A 43 -6.77 12.77 -18.46
N LYS A 44 -7.36 13.36 -17.41
CA LYS A 44 -6.62 13.72 -16.18
C LYS A 44 -6.19 12.51 -15.37
N TRP A 45 -6.95 11.42 -15.45
CA TRP A 45 -6.51 10.14 -14.89
C TRP A 45 -5.26 9.60 -15.60
N GLU A 46 -5.21 9.67 -16.93
CA GLU A 46 -4.08 9.16 -17.70
C GLU A 46 -2.82 10.02 -17.51
N GLU A 47 -2.97 11.34 -17.45
CA GLU A 47 -1.87 12.26 -17.11
C GLU A 47 -1.25 11.89 -15.75
N LEU A 48 -2.08 11.74 -14.71
CA LEU A 48 -1.63 11.35 -13.37
C LEU A 48 -0.92 9.99 -13.38
N ARG A 49 -1.45 9.02 -14.15
CA ARG A 49 -0.87 7.68 -14.26
C ARG A 49 0.50 7.71 -14.92
N LYS A 50 0.66 8.50 -15.98
CA LYS A 50 1.93 8.67 -16.68
C LYS A 50 3.00 9.26 -15.76
N GLU A 51 2.67 10.35 -15.08
CA GLU A 51 3.61 11.01 -14.17
C GLU A 51 4.00 10.11 -12.97
N ALA A 52 3.02 9.42 -12.38
CA ALA A 52 3.28 8.48 -11.29
C ALA A 52 4.22 7.36 -11.73
N ARG A 53 4.04 6.86 -12.97
CA ARG A 53 4.91 5.82 -13.55
C ARG A 53 6.35 6.30 -13.74
N GLU A 54 6.54 7.53 -14.21
CA GLU A 54 7.88 8.13 -14.36
C GLU A 54 8.60 8.25 -13.01
N LEU A 55 7.84 8.43 -11.92
CA LEU A 55 8.34 8.49 -10.55
C LEU A 55 8.42 7.12 -9.85
N GLY A 56 8.02 6.03 -10.51
CA GLY A 56 8.04 4.68 -9.93
C GLY A 56 7.02 4.47 -8.80
N ILE A 57 5.95 5.27 -8.74
CA ILE A 57 4.92 5.19 -7.69
C ILE A 57 3.52 4.99 -8.29
N GLY A 58 2.56 4.58 -7.45
CA GLY A 58 1.16 4.47 -7.87
C GLY A 58 0.48 5.84 -8.04
N PRO A 59 -0.53 5.97 -8.93
CA PRO A 59 -1.25 7.22 -9.16
C PRO A 59 -1.93 7.75 -7.90
N THR A 60 -2.45 6.87 -7.04
CA THR A 60 -3.05 7.25 -5.74
C THR A 60 -2.00 7.75 -4.74
N THR A 61 -0.79 7.20 -4.77
CA THR A 61 0.35 7.67 -3.96
C THR A 61 0.76 9.07 -4.40
N LEU A 62 0.91 9.31 -5.71
CA LEU A 62 1.22 10.63 -6.25
C LEU A 62 0.16 11.67 -5.87
N ALA A 63 -1.12 11.34 -6.07
CA ALA A 63 -2.22 12.22 -5.68
C ALA A 63 -2.18 12.56 -4.18
N ARG A 64 -1.91 11.58 -3.32
CA ARG A 64 -1.75 11.81 -1.87
C ARG A 64 -0.58 12.73 -1.56
N MET A 65 0.57 12.53 -2.22
CA MET A 65 1.76 13.37 -2.03
C MET A 65 1.46 14.84 -2.34
N TRP A 66 0.84 15.11 -3.50
CA TRP A 66 0.46 16.46 -3.89
C TRP A 66 -0.54 17.11 -2.94
N ILE A 67 -1.54 16.37 -2.46
CA ILE A 67 -2.49 16.89 -1.46
C ILE A 67 -1.73 17.33 -0.19
N LEU A 68 -0.86 16.48 0.34
CA LEU A 68 -0.10 16.77 1.56
C LEU A 68 0.93 17.90 1.37
N GLU A 69 1.57 17.96 0.21
CA GLU A 69 2.46 19.06 -0.16
C GLU A 69 1.70 20.39 -0.21
N ARG A 70 0.56 20.43 -0.90
CA ARG A 70 -0.25 21.65 -1.03
C ARG A 70 -0.75 22.15 0.33
N LEU A 71 -1.16 21.25 1.22
CA LEU A 71 -1.55 21.59 2.59
C LEU A 71 -0.39 22.20 3.38
N ARG A 72 0.80 21.59 3.30
CA ARG A 72 2.02 22.12 3.97
C ARG A 72 2.39 23.52 3.49
N HIS A 73 2.31 23.79 2.19
CA HIS A 73 2.59 25.12 1.66
C HIS A 73 1.62 26.19 2.16
N ARG A 74 0.33 25.88 2.30
CA ARG A 74 -0.65 26.84 2.85
C ARG A 74 -0.35 27.20 4.30
N THR A 75 0.03 26.23 5.12
CA THR A 75 0.40 26.49 6.52
C THR A 75 1.63 27.39 6.63
N LYS A 76 2.63 27.22 5.75
CA LYS A 76 3.84 28.07 5.75
C LYS A 76 3.62 29.49 5.21
N ALA A 77 2.65 29.70 4.33
CA ALA A 77 2.35 31.02 3.77
C ALA A 77 1.38 31.86 4.63
N GLY A 78 0.77 31.25 5.66
CA GLY A 78 -0.14 31.91 6.61
C GLY A 78 0.47 32.18 7.98
N VAL A 79 1.79 32.03 8.13
CA VAL A 79 2.57 32.39 9.33
C VAL A 79 3.55 33.49 8.96
#